data_AF-A0A7J7KGC2-F1
#
_entry.id   AF-A0A7J7KGC2-F1
#
_cell.length_a   1.000
_cell.length_b   1.000
_cell.length_c   1.000
_cell.angle_alpha   90.00
_cell.angle_beta   90.00
_cell.angle_gamma   90.00
#
_symmetry.space_group_name_H-M   'P 1'
#
loop_
_entity.id
_entity.type
_entity.pdbx_description
1 polymer ?
#
loop_
_entity_poly.entity_id
_entity_poly.type
_entity_poly.pdbx_seq_one_letter_code
_entity_poly.pdbx_strand_id
1 'polypeptide(L)'
;MISVTSSMVGVNLSQRASGFLLKKELAYFARALENPERPFLAILGGAKVKDKIQLIDNMLDKVNEMIIGGGMAFTFLKVLQGMKIGSSLYDEEGAEIVPKLMEKAEKNGVKLHLPVDFVTASKFAEDADVGGATIAGGIPDGWLVSLF
;
A
#
# COMPACT_ATOMS: atom_id res chain seq x y z
N MET A 1 -0.42 -23.28 -1.36
CA MET A 1 -0.47 -24.01 -0.08
C MET A 1 0.02 -23.04 0.98
N ILE A 2 -0.89 -22.40 1.73
CA ILE A 2 -0.49 -21.48 2.81
C ILE A 2 0.15 -22.34 3.88
N SER A 3 1.42 -22.08 4.21
CA SER A 3 2.12 -22.76 5.29
C SER A 3 1.52 -22.28 6.62
N VAL A 4 0.46 -22.94 7.06
CA VAL A 4 -0.10 -22.77 8.41
C VAL A 4 0.59 -23.76 9.34
N THR A 5 1.05 -23.27 10.48
CA THR A 5 1.85 -24.07 11.42
C THR A 5 1.03 -25.20 12.05
N SER A 6 1.69 -26.26 12.49
CA SER A 6 1.05 -27.39 13.19
C SER A 6 0.24 -26.93 14.41
N SER A 7 0.66 -25.86 15.08
CA SER A 7 -0.04 -25.22 16.19
C SER A 7 -1.38 -24.57 15.81
N MET A 8 -1.60 -24.24 14.52
CA MET A 8 -2.81 -23.55 14.05
C MET A 8 -3.80 -24.51 13.39
N VAL A 9 -3.30 -25.48 12.61
CA VAL A 9 -4.16 -26.39 11.81
C VAL A 9 -3.82 -27.88 11.97
N GLY A 10 -2.77 -28.22 12.72
CA GLY A 10 -2.28 -29.60 12.86
C GLY A 10 -3.05 -30.43 13.90
N VAL A 11 -3.88 -29.80 14.73
CA VAL A 11 -4.71 -30.48 15.72
C VAL A 11 -6.11 -30.71 15.13
N ASN A 12 -6.37 -31.93 14.68
CA ASN A 12 -7.64 -32.30 14.04
C ASN A 12 -8.63 -32.86 15.07
N LEU A 13 -9.31 -31.95 15.78
CA LEU A 13 -10.40 -32.28 16.71
C LEU A 13 -11.74 -31.80 16.12
N SER A 14 -12.82 -32.51 16.42
CA SER A 14 -14.17 -32.16 15.96
C SER A 14 -14.65 -30.82 16.52
N GLN A 15 -14.25 -30.49 17.75
CA GLN A 15 -14.57 -29.23 18.40
C GLN A 15 -13.37 -28.28 18.36
N ARG A 16 -13.55 -27.12 17.73
CA ARG A 16 -12.56 -26.04 17.61
C ARG A 16 -13.23 -24.72 17.91
N ALA A 17 -12.55 -23.83 18.64
CA ALA A 17 -13.08 -22.52 19.00
C ALA A 17 -11.99 -21.46 18.89
N SER A 18 -12.39 -20.19 18.73
CA SER A 18 -11.49 -19.04 18.82
C SER A 18 -11.49 -18.48 20.24
N GLY A 19 -10.31 -18.03 20.69
CA GLY A 19 -10.22 -17.22 21.90
C GLY A 19 -10.87 -15.84 21.71
N PHE A 20 -11.14 -15.13 22.81
CA PHE A 20 -11.84 -13.84 22.76
C PHE A 20 -11.09 -12.76 21.95
N LEU A 21 -9.76 -12.77 21.97
CA LEU A 21 -8.95 -11.83 21.20
C LEU A 21 -9.12 -12.05 19.68
N LEU A 22 -8.98 -13.30 19.23
CA LEU A 22 -9.19 -13.67 17.84
C LEU A 22 -10.63 -13.40 17.40
N LYS A 23 -11.62 -13.71 18.24
CA LYS A 23 -13.03 -13.37 17.97
C LYS A 23 -13.21 -11.85 17.77
N LYS A 24 -12.58 -11.04 18.62
CA LYS A 24 -12.63 -9.58 18.54
C LYS A 24 -12.01 -9.10 17.22
N GLU A 25 -10.82 -9.55 16.87
CA GLU A 25 -10.16 -9.20 15.60
C GLU A 25 -11.02 -9.56 14.39
N LEU A 26 -11.54 -10.80 14.32
CA LEU A 26 -12.42 -11.23 13.23
C LEU A 26 -13.68 -10.36 13.13
N ALA A 27 -14.27 -9.97 14.26
CA ALA A 27 -15.44 -9.09 14.27
C ALA A 27 -15.13 -7.67 13.75
N TYR A 28 -13.97 -7.11 14.09
CA TYR A 28 -13.53 -5.81 13.55
C TYR A 28 -13.28 -5.88 12.05
N PHE A 29 -12.56 -6.90 11.58
CA PHE A 29 -12.30 -7.09 10.15
C PHE A 29 -13.58 -7.34 9.36
N ALA A 30 -14.50 -8.17 9.87
CA ALA A 30 -15.79 -8.41 9.22
C ALA A 30 -16.60 -7.11 9.10
N ARG A 31 -16.69 -6.31 10.17
CA ARG A 31 -17.39 -5.01 10.12
C ARG A 31 -16.77 -4.07 9.09
N ALA A 32 -15.44 -3.99 9.01
CA ALA A 32 -14.75 -3.13 8.05
C ALA A 32 -14.85 -3.64 6.59
N LEU A 33 -14.94 -4.96 6.37
CA LEU A 33 -14.89 -5.55 5.04
C LEU A 33 -16.27 -5.88 4.44
N GLU A 34 -17.30 -6.09 5.25
CA GLU A 34 -18.63 -6.50 4.79
C GLU A 34 -19.63 -5.34 4.78
N ASN A 35 -19.67 -4.55 5.87
CA ASN A 35 -20.56 -3.39 6.00
C ASN A 35 -19.83 -2.22 6.68
N PRO A 36 -18.81 -1.62 6.02
CA PRO A 36 -18.13 -0.47 6.58
C PRO A 36 -19.07 0.72 6.67
N GLU A 37 -18.91 1.51 7.74
CA GLU A 37 -19.48 2.86 7.79
C GLU A 37 -18.80 3.70 6.71
N ARG A 38 -19.62 4.38 5.89
CA ARG A 38 -19.14 5.16 4.75
C ARG A 38 -19.06 6.65 5.13
N PRO A 39 -18.03 7.39 4.65
CA PRO A 39 -17.03 6.99 3.67
C PRO A 39 -15.95 6.05 4.24
N PHE A 40 -15.68 4.95 3.53
CA PHE A 40 -14.65 3.99 3.94
C PHE A 40 -13.31 4.33 3.26
N LEU A 41 -12.34 4.75 4.07
CA LEU A 41 -11.00 5.11 3.62
C LEU A 41 -10.00 4.00 3.96
N ALA A 42 -9.26 3.52 2.97
CA ALA A 42 -8.11 2.62 3.19
C ALA A 42 -6.79 3.37 3.05
N ILE A 43 -5.85 3.09 3.95
CA ILE A 43 -4.49 3.64 3.90
C ILE A 43 -3.52 2.49 3.68
N LEU A 44 -2.77 2.54 2.57
CA LEU A 44 -1.82 1.53 2.17
C LEU A 44 -0.44 2.16 2.01
N GLY A 45 0.48 1.80 2.90
CA GLY A 45 1.90 2.19 2.80
C GLY A 45 2.79 0.98 2.69
N GLY A 46 3.94 1.09 2.03
CA GLY A 46 4.90 -0.01 1.94
C GLY A 46 6.04 0.31 0.98
N ALA A 47 7.02 -0.61 0.92
CA ALA A 47 8.16 -0.47 0.02
C ALA A 47 7.79 -0.87 -1.43
N LYS A 48 7.27 -2.09 -1.63
CA LYS A 48 7.00 -2.65 -2.96
C LYS A 48 5.51 -2.71 -3.26
N VAL A 49 5.14 -2.45 -4.51
CA VAL A 49 3.74 -2.52 -4.97
C VAL A 49 3.31 -3.97 -5.08
N LYS A 50 4.18 -4.84 -5.60
CA LYS A 50 3.88 -6.25 -5.90
C LYS A 50 3.32 -7.05 -4.74
N ASP A 51 3.81 -6.80 -3.53
CA ASP A 51 3.38 -7.48 -2.32
C ASP A 51 1.94 -7.11 -1.91
N LYS A 52 1.42 -6.00 -2.44
CA LYS A 52 0.11 -5.43 -2.07
C LYS A 52 -0.88 -5.34 -3.21
N ILE A 53 -0.56 -5.83 -4.40
CA ILE A 53 -1.44 -5.77 -5.58
C ILE A 53 -2.80 -6.42 -5.29
N GLN A 54 -2.80 -7.65 -4.78
CA GLN A 54 -4.03 -8.37 -4.47
C GLN A 54 -4.84 -7.66 -3.38
N LEU A 55 -4.17 -6.99 -2.44
CA LEU A 55 -4.85 -6.24 -1.39
C LEU A 55 -5.51 -4.98 -1.96
N ILE A 56 -4.80 -4.20 -2.79
CA ILE A 56 -5.35 -3.02 -3.46
C ILE A 56 -6.56 -3.43 -4.30
N ASP A 57 -6.40 -4.44 -5.16
CA ASP A 57 -7.44 -4.90 -6.08
C ASP A 57 -8.73 -5.29 -5.33
N ASN A 58 -8.62 -6.07 -4.24
CA ASN A 58 -9.77 -6.44 -3.42
C ASN A 58 -10.38 -5.26 -2.65
N MET A 59 -9.57 -4.29 -2.24
CA MET A 59 -10.04 -3.12 -1.49
C MET A 59 -10.78 -2.13 -2.39
N LEU A 60 -10.36 -1.97 -3.65
CA LEU A 60 -11.00 -1.07 -4.62
C LEU A 60 -12.49 -1.39 -4.86
N ASP A 61 -12.94 -2.61 -4.57
CA ASP A 61 -14.36 -2.99 -4.68
C ASP A 61 -15.20 -2.57 -3.45
N LYS A 62 -14.55 -2.11 -2.39
CA LYS A 62 -15.19 -1.87 -1.07
C LYS A 62 -15.04 -0.43 -0.59
N VAL A 63 -13.88 0.17 -0.80
CA VAL A 63 -13.53 1.50 -0.30
C VAL A 63 -14.19 2.61 -1.11
N ASN A 64 -14.32 3.78 -0.50
CA ASN A 64 -14.69 5.01 -1.18
C ASN A 64 -13.44 5.84 -1.55
N GLU A 65 -12.44 5.79 -0.68
CA GLU A 65 -11.19 6.52 -0.85
C GLU A 65 -10.02 5.63 -0.47
N MET A 66 -8.87 5.83 -1.10
CA MET A 66 -7.66 5.08 -0.80
C MET A 66 -6.44 5.99 -0.87
N ILE A 67 -5.65 6.00 0.20
CA ILE A 67 -4.35 6.69 0.27
C ILE A 67 -3.25 5.66 0.04
N ILE A 68 -2.37 5.94 -0.93
CA ILE A 68 -1.17 5.13 -1.17
C ILE A 68 0.06 5.96 -0.75
N GLY A 69 0.82 5.46 0.21
CA GLY A 69 2.01 6.12 0.74
C GLY A 69 3.26 5.23 0.73
N GLY A 70 4.37 5.76 1.23
CA GLY A 70 5.65 5.05 1.28
C GLY A 70 6.30 4.84 -0.10
N GLY A 71 7.27 3.92 -0.17
CA GLY A 71 8.04 3.62 -1.39
C GLY A 71 7.18 3.25 -2.59
N MET A 72 6.06 2.54 -2.34
CA MET A 72 5.16 2.10 -3.41
C MET A 72 4.44 3.25 -4.11
N ALA A 73 4.25 4.40 -3.46
CA ALA A 73 3.63 5.57 -4.08
C ALA A 73 4.46 6.13 -5.25
N PHE A 74 5.78 5.98 -5.22
CA PHE A 74 6.67 6.47 -6.28
C PHE A 74 6.54 5.67 -7.58
N THR A 75 6.23 4.37 -7.49
CA THR A 75 5.87 3.59 -8.68
C THR A 75 4.59 4.14 -9.32
N PHE A 76 3.58 4.51 -8.53
CA PHE A 76 2.36 5.14 -9.05
C PHE A 76 2.66 6.50 -9.68
N LEU A 77 3.38 7.39 -8.99
CA LEU A 77 3.71 8.72 -9.49
C LEU A 77 4.58 8.68 -10.75
N LYS A 78 5.53 7.76 -10.82
CA LYS A 78 6.36 7.55 -12.01
C LYS A 78 5.54 7.06 -13.20
N VAL A 79 4.64 6.10 -13.00
CA VAL A 79 3.82 5.55 -14.09
C VAL A 79 2.76 6.54 -14.57
N LEU A 80 2.11 7.26 -13.66
CA LEU A 80 0.98 8.12 -13.97
C LEU A 80 1.39 9.53 -14.41
N GLN A 81 2.47 10.07 -13.84
CA GLN A 81 2.88 11.46 -14.06
C GLN A 81 4.27 11.57 -14.69
N GLY A 82 4.95 10.45 -14.96
CA GLY A 82 6.31 10.47 -15.50
C GLY A 82 7.34 11.08 -14.54
N MET A 83 7.03 11.14 -13.24
CA MET A 83 7.86 11.82 -12.24
C MET A 83 9.24 11.17 -12.17
N LYS A 84 10.29 12.00 -12.12
CA LYS A 84 11.64 11.55 -11.78
C LYS A 84 11.71 11.16 -10.31
N ILE A 85 12.14 9.93 -10.04
CA ILE A 85 12.21 9.37 -8.69
C ILE A 85 13.64 9.24 -8.15
N GLY A 86 14.64 9.73 -8.89
CA GLY A 86 16.06 9.60 -8.55
C GLY A 86 16.44 8.14 -8.29
N SER A 87 17.07 7.89 -7.14
CA SER A 87 17.46 6.55 -6.67
C SER A 87 16.42 5.91 -5.75
N SER A 88 15.18 6.41 -5.74
CA SER A 88 14.10 5.85 -4.93
C SER A 88 13.67 4.47 -5.43
N LEU A 89 13.07 3.69 -4.53
CA LEU A 89 12.62 2.34 -4.83
C LEU A 89 11.57 2.35 -5.96
N TYR A 90 11.86 1.59 -7.01
CA TYR A 90 10.97 1.40 -8.16
C TYR A 90 10.67 -0.08 -8.32
N ASP A 91 9.39 -0.40 -8.48
CA ASP A 91 8.91 -1.77 -8.68
C ASP A 91 8.45 -1.93 -10.13
N GLU A 92 9.32 -2.45 -11.00
CA GLU A 92 9.04 -2.65 -12.43
C GLU A 92 7.86 -3.59 -12.66
N GLU A 93 7.81 -4.72 -11.94
CA GLU A 93 6.70 -5.68 -12.02
C GLU A 93 5.38 -5.03 -11.58
N GLY A 94 5.42 -4.25 -10.51
CA GLY A 94 4.26 -3.50 -10.02
C GLY A 94 3.80 -2.39 -10.97
N ALA A 95 4.74 -1.74 -11.67
CA ALA A 95 4.47 -0.62 -12.57
C ALA A 95 3.54 -1.01 -13.73
N GLU A 96 3.66 -2.22 -14.26
CA GLU A 96 2.81 -2.72 -15.35
C GLU A 96 1.33 -2.87 -14.94
N ILE A 97 1.07 -3.04 -13.65
CA ILE A 97 -0.27 -3.29 -13.10
C ILE A 97 -0.94 -1.99 -12.63
N VAL A 98 -0.17 -0.93 -12.35
CA VAL A 98 -0.68 0.38 -11.91
C VAL A 98 -1.80 0.91 -12.82
N PRO A 99 -1.69 0.92 -14.16
CA PRO A 99 -2.75 1.45 -15.02
C PRO A 99 -4.07 0.71 -14.86
N LYS A 100 -4.03 -0.62 -14.69
CA LYS A 100 -5.23 -1.45 -14.47
C LYS A 100 -5.89 -1.15 -13.13
N LEU A 101 -5.09 -0.91 -12.09
CA LEU A 101 -5.61 -0.54 -10.77
C LEU A 101 -6.27 0.85 -10.79
N MET A 102 -5.70 1.80 -11.53
CA MET A 102 -6.29 3.12 -11.72
C MET A 102 -7.62 3.04 -12.48
N GLU A 103 -7.66 2.27 -13.58
CA GLU A 103 -8.90 2.06 -14.34
C GLU A 103 -10.01 1.44 -13.47
N LYS A 104 -9.65 0.44 -12.64
CA LYS A 104 -10.59 -0.17 -11.69
C LYS A 104 -11.06 0.83 -10.63
N ALA A 105 -10.16 1.67 -10.11
CA ALA A 105 -10.49 2.69 -9.14
C ALA A 105 -11.47 3.72 -9.72
N GLU A 106 -11.20 4.21 -10.93
CA GLU A 106 -12.09 5.14 -11.65
C GLU A 106 -13.46 4.50 -11.92
N LYS A 107 -13.49 3.26 -12.41
CA LYS A 107 -14.72 2.50 -12.66
C LYS A 107 -15.57 2.34 -11.40
N ASN A 108 -14.93 2.10 -10.26
CA ASN A 108 -15.61 1.93 -8.98
C ASN A 108 -15.89 3.27 -8.26
N GLY A 109 -15.50 4.41 -8.84
CA GLY A 109 -15.67 5.73 -8.24
C GLY A 109 -14.81 5.94 -6.98
N VAL A 110 -13.70 5.21 -6.85
CA VAL A 110 -12.78 5.31 -5.72
C VAL A 110 -11.83 6.48 -5.94
N LYS A 111 -11.74 7.37 -4.95
CA LYS A 111 -10.75 8.45 -4.97
C LYS A 111 -9.40 7.94 -4.49
N LEU A 112 -8.41 7.90 -5.39
CA LEU A 112 -7.03 7.59 -5.06
C LEU A 112 -6.25 8.85 -4.71
N HIS A 113 -5.64 8.84 -3.53
CA HIS A 113 -4.82 9.91 -2.99
C HIS A 113 -3.36 9.47 -3.00
N LEU A 114 -2.53 10.21 -3.73
CA LEU A 114 -1.08 10.03 -3.77
C LEU A 114 -0.40 11.23 -3.08
N PRO A 115 0.80 11.06 -2.51
CA PRO A 115 1.51 12.15 -1.86
C PRO A 115 1.95 13.17 -2.91
N VAL A 116 1.90 14.46 -2.55
CA VAL A 116 2.21 15.59 -3.44
C VAL A 116 3.60 16.19 -3.20
N ASP A 117 4.12 15.93 -2.01
CA ASP A 117 5.40 16.36 -1.49
C ASP A 117 6.07 15.20 -0.73
N PHE A 118 7.40 15.22 -0.73
CA PHE A 118 8.20 14.12 -0.20
C PHE A 118 9.47 14.68 0.45
N VAL A 119 9.89 14.06 1.53
CA VAL A 119 11.21 14.28 2.11
C VAL A 119 12.22 13.43 1.36
N THR A 120 13.29 14.04 0.87
CA THR A 120 14.38 13.35 0.19
C THR A 120 15.61 13.27 1.07
N ALA A 121 16.45 12.27 0.83
CA ALA A 121 17.72 12.06 1.51
C ALA A 121 18.82 11.76 0.50
N SER A 122 20.06 12.17 0.80
CA SER A 122 21.23 11.85 -0.02
C SER A 122 21.66 10.37 0.05
N LYS A 123 21.31 9.68 1.14
CA LYS A 123 21.59 8.25 1.37
C LYS A 123 20.60 7.65 2.38
N PHE A 124 20.52 6.32 2.43
CA PHE A 124 19.74 5.61 3.44
C PHE A 124 20.57 5.45 4.73
N ALA A 125 20.68 6.54 5.50
CA ALA A 125 21.41 6.58 6.77
C ALA A 125 20.89 7.73 7.65
N GLU A 126 21.09 7.63 8.98
CA GLU A 126 20.69 8.67 9.94
C GLU A 126 21.43 10.01 9.73
N ASP A 127 22.64 9.96 9.16
CA ASP A 127 23.49 11.12 8.88
C ASP A 127 23.33 11.65 7.44
N ALA A 128 22.22 11.31 6.77
CA ALA A 128 21.94 11.78 5.44
C ALA A 128 21.50 13.26 5.43
N ASP A 129 21.90 13.98 4.38
CA ASP A 129 21.36 15.30 4.11
C ASP A 129 19.89 15.17 3.70
N VAL A 130 19.02 15.94 4.34
CA VAL A 130 17.58 15.93 4.08
C VAL A 130 17.16 17.12 3.22
N GLY A 131 16.22 16.87 2.32
CA GLY A 131 15.66 17.87 1.41
C GLY A 131 14.16 17.68 1.22
N GLY A 132 13.55 18.60 0.48
CA GLY A 132 12.15 18.50 0.05
C GLY A 132 12.05 18.41 -1.46
N ALA A 133 11.15 17.55 -1.94
CA ALA A 133 10.78 17.44 -3.35
C ALA A 133 9.26 17.49 -3.50
N THR A 134 8.80 17.97 -4.65
CA THR A 134 7.38 17.95 -5.03
C THR A 134 7.20 17.15 -6.31
N ILE A 135 5.96 16.79 -6.63
CA ILE A 135 5.62 16.12 -7.89
C ILE A 135 6.23 16.87 -9.10
N ALA A 136 6.06 18.20 -9.13
CA ALA A 136 6.51 19.03 -10.25
C ALA A 136 8.04 19.17 -10.32
N GLY A 137 8.70 19.20 -9.15
CA GLY A 137 10.16 19.29 -9.08
C GLY A 137 10.87 17.96 -9.37
N GLY A 138 10.21 16.83 -9.10
CA GLY A 138 10.84 15.52 -9.14
C GLY A 138 11.89 15.35 -8.03
N ILE A 139 12.43 14.14 -7.92
CA ILE A 139 13.53 13.83 -7.01
C ILE A 139 14.86 13.92 -7.80
N PRO A 140 15.85 14.69 -7.31
CA PRO A 140 17.15 14.81 -7.95
C PRO A 140 17.88 13.47 -8.09
N ASP A 141 18.74 13.35 -9.10
CA ASP A 141 19.58 12.16 -9.28
C ASP A 141 20.54 12.00 -8.10
N GLY A 142 20.71 10.76 -7.63
CA GLY A 142 21.51 10.43 -6.44
C GLY A 142 20.79 10.69 -5.11
N TRP A 143 19.60 11.30 -5.13
CA TRP A 143 18.73 11.40 -3.96
C TRP A 143 17.65 10.33 -4.01
N LEU A 144 17.22 9.88 -2.85
CA LEU A 144 16.08 8.98 -2.68
C LEU A 144 15.06 9.60 -1.74
N VAL A 145 13.86 9.05 -1.73
CA VAL A 145 12.86 9.41 -0.72
C VAL A 145 13.28 8.83 0.63
N SER A 146 13.30 9.69 1.65
CA SER A 146 13.49 9.26 3.03
C SER A 146 12.30 8.41 3.47
N LEU A 147 12.56 7.17 3.83
CA LEU A 147 11.55 6.20 4.27
C LEU A 147 11.64 5.95 5.79
N PHE A 148 11.70 7.03 6.56
CA PHE A 148 12.02 7.09 8.00
C PHE A 148 13.50 7.00 8.32
#